data_AF-A0A061P2Q6-F1
#
_entry.id   AF-A0A061P2Q6-F1
#
_cell.length_a   1.000
_cell.length_b   1.000
_cell.length_c   1.000
_cell.angle_alpha   90.00
_cell.angle_beta   90.00
_cell.angle_gamma   90.00
#
_symmetry.space_group_name_H-M   'P 1'
#
loop_
_entity.id
_entity.type
_entity.pdbx_description
1 polymer ?
#
loop_
_entity_poly.entity_id
_entity_poly.type
_entity_poly.pdbx_seq_one_letter_code
_entity_poly.pdbx_strand_id
1 'polypeptide(L)'
;MRIQLEGLENLQARLEQMENELSGNIREEATMKGAERLQKAISESAPKGTDSSQRMADNIIIKKEDQGVAIGPAAPFYYAFFVEFGTSRMSPTFMSRAFENNRVLIIQDMGDIVKQRLGI
;
A
#
# COMPACT_ATOMS: atom_id res chain seq x y z
N MET A 1 32.03 -0.22 -34.51
CA MET A 1 31.07 0.34 -33.53
C MET A 1 30.46 -0.79 -32.70
N ARG A 2 31.23 -1.42 -31.80
CA ARG A 2 30.76 -2.54 -30.93
C ARG A 2 30.30 -2.09 -29.53
N ILE A 3 30.78 -0.92 -29.09
CA ILE A 3 30.60 -0.40 -27.74
C ILE A 3 29.12 -0.10 -27.40
N GLN A 4 28.32 0.31 -28.38
CA GLN A 4 26.89 0.58 -28.16
C GLN A 4 26.05 -0.69 -27.97
N LEU A 5 26.47 -1.82 -28.57
CA LEU A 5 25.77 -3.10 -28.46
C LEU A 5 26.02 -3.74 -27.08
N GLU A 6 27.30 -3.75 -26.64
CA GLU A 6 27.68 -4.20 -25.28
C GLU A 6 27.02 -3.34 -24.18
N GLY A 7 26.84 -2.04 -24.42
CA GLY A 7 26.13 -1.16 -23.47
C GLY A 7 24.65 -1.50 -23.30
N LEU A 8 23.97 -1.90 -24.39
CA LEU A 8 22.55 -2.27 -24.36
C LEU A 8 22.34 -3.65 -23.72
N GLU A 9 23.22 -4.61 -24.02
CA GLU A 9 23.20 -5.97 -23.44
C GLU A 9 23.46 -5.93 -21.92
N ASN A 10 24.41 -5.10 -21.47
CA ASN A 10 24.65 -4.89 -20.03
C ASN A 10 23.47 -4.22 -19.33
N LEU A 11 22.77 -3.30 -20.01
CA LEU A 11 21.54 -2.69 -19.47
C LEU A 11 20.43 -3.73 -19.34
N GLN A 12 20.24 -4.57 -20.35
CA GLN A 12 19.24 -5.63 -20.34
C GLN A 12 19.52 -6.66 -19.24
N ALA A 13 20.77 -7.13 -19.13
CA ALA A 13 21.18 -8.04 -18.06
C ALA A 13 20.94 -7.44 -16.67
N ARG A 14 21.17 -6.13 -16.50
CA ARG A 14 20.91 -5.42 -15.24
C ARG A 14 19.41 -5.26 -14.95
N LEU A 15 18.59 -5.05 -15.96
CA LEU A 15 17.12 -5.01 -15.81
C LEU A 15 16.56 -6.40 -15.46
N GLU A 16 17.02 -7.45 -16.13
CA GLU A 16 16.64 -8.83 -15.81
C GLU A 16 17.12 -9.24 -14.41
N GLN A 17 18.31 -8.79 -14.02
CA GLN A 17 18.81 -9.00 -12.66
C GLN A 17 17.97 -8.24 -11.63
N MET A 18 17.59 -6.98 -11.90
CA MET A 18 16.67 -6.22 -11.04
C MET A 18 15.29 -6.86 -10.95
N GLU A 19 14.77 -7.44 -12.03
CA GLU A 19 13.50 -8.18 -12.05
C GLU A 19 13.58 -9.46 -11.19
N ASN A 20 14.70 -10.18 -11.25
CA ASN A 20 14.96 -11.34 -10.40
C ASN A 20 15.22 -10.96 -8.93
N GLU A 21 15.90 -9.83 -8.68
CA GLU A 21 16.17 -9.30 -7.34
C GLU A 21 14.90 -8.77 -6.69
N LEU A 22 13.99 -8.16 -7.47
CA LEU A 22 12.55 -7.96 -7.17
C LEU A 22 11.77 -9.28 -7.00
N SER A 23 12.46 -10.31 -6.54
CA SER A 23 11.95 -11.49 -5.85
C SER A 23 10.76 -11.16 -4.96
N GLY A 24 9.88 -12.16 -4.80
CA GLY A 24 8.64 -12.02 -4.03
C GLY A 24 8.81 -11.34 -2.67
N ASN A 25 9.95 -11.53 -2.00
CA ASN A 25 10.23 -10.94 -0.70
C ASN A 25 10.36 -9.41 -0.72
N ILE A 26 11.10 -8.82 -1.68
CA ILE A 26 11.22 -7.35 -1.78
C ILE A 26 9.88 -6.75 -2.14
N ARG A 27 9.18 -7.37 -3.10
CA ARG A 27 7.83 -6.94 -3.49
C ARG A 27 6.88 -6.98 -2.29
N GLU A 28 6.88 -8.08 -1.54
CA GLU A 28 6.04 -8.25 -0.37
C GLU A 28 6.37 -7.23 0.73
N GLU A 29 7.65 -6.99 1.02
CA GLU A 29 8.08 -6.00 2.01
C GLU A 29 7.66 -4.58 1.60
N ALA A 30 7.87 -4.21 0.33
CA ALA A 30 7.45 -2.92 -0.19
C ALA A 30 5.93 -2.76 -0.10
N THR A 31 5.17 -3.77 -0.54
CA THR A 31 3.70 -3.77 -0.46
C THR A 31 3.20 -3.66 0.99
N MET A 32 3.80 -4.41 1.92
CA MET A 32 3.46 -4.32 3.34
C MET A 32 3.77 -2.94 3.91
N LYS A 33 4.89 -2.32 3.52
CA LYS A 33 5.24 -0.98 3.98
C LYS A 33 4.22 0.08 3.53
N GLY A 34 3.83 0.02 2.27
CA GLY A 34 2.75 0.87 1.75
C GLY A 34 1.43 0.63 2.47
N ALA A 35 1.14 -0.63 2.80
CA ALA A 35 -0.06 -1.02 3.52
C ALA A 35 -0.10 -0.50 4.96
N GLU A 36 1.01 -0.57 5.70
CA GLU A 36 1.12 0.00 7.05
C GLU A 36 0.81 1.50 7.06
N ARG A 37 1.33 2.23 6.06
CA ARG A 37 1.06 3.67 5.94
C ARG A 37 -0.41 3.93 5.69
N LEU A 38 -1.02 3.20 4.77
CA LEU A 38 -2.43 3.37 4.46
C LEU A 38 -3.31 2.96 5.65
N GLN A 39 -3.00 1.85 6.34
CA GLN A 39 -3.68 1.43 7.55
C GLN A 39 -3.67 2.54 8.62
N LYS A 40 -2.51 3.15 8.86
CA LYS A 40 -2.38 4.26 9.81
C LYS A 40 -3.23 5.47 9.38
N ALA A 41 -3.15 5.86 8.12
CA ALA A 41 -3.91 7.00 7.59
C ALA A 41 -5.44 6.77 7.69
N ILE A 42 -5.91 5.55 7.41
CA ILE A 42 -7.33 5.17 7.57
C ILE A 42 -7.73 5.21 9.04
N SER A 43 -6.89 4.69 9.93
CA SER A 43 -7.16 4.68 11.37
C SER A 43 -7.27 6.10 11.94
N GLU A 44 -6.45 7.02 11.44
CA GLU A 44 -6.47 8.43 11.83
C GLU A 44 -7.69 9.19 11.27
N SER A 45 -8.11 8.88 10.04
CA SER A 45 -9.25 9.53 9.37
C SER A 45 -10.60 8.95 9.76
N ALA A 46 -10.63 7.72 10.27
CA ALA A 46 -11.85 7.03 10.64
C ALA A 46 -12.63 7.78 11.75
N PRO A 47 -13.96 7.86 11.67
CA PRO A 47 -14.79 8.39 12.74
C PRO A 47 -14.50 7.69 14.08
N LYS A 48 -14.15 8.49 15.10
CA LYS A 48 -13.86 7.99 16.44
C LYS A 48 -15.13 8.02 17.28
N GLY A 49 -15.60 6.84 17.69
CA GLY A 49 -16.69 6.69 18.66
C GLY A 49 -16.25 7.14 20.07
N THR A 50 -17.22 7.50 20.90
CA THR A 50 -16.99 7.88 22.30
C THR A 50 -16.47 6.73 23.15
N ASP A 51 -16.99 5.52 22.95
CA ASP A 51 -16.52 4.30 23.63
C ASP A 51 -15.18 3.83 23.04
N SER A 52 -14.18 3.63 23.89
CA SER A 52 -12.84 3.15 23.50
C SER A 52 -12.78 1.66 23.22
N SER A 53 -13.75 0.87 23.68
CA SER A 53 -13.74 -0.59 23.54
C SER A 53 -14.21 -1.09 22.17
N GLN A 54 -14.86 -0.25 21.36
CA GLN A 54 -15.46 -0.60 20.07
C GLN A 54 -15.17 0.44 18.99
N ARG A 55 -13.91 0.87 18.85
CA ARG A 55 -13.54 1.86 17.83
C ARG A 55 -13.13 1.17 16.54
N MET A 56 -13.91 1.41 15.48
CA MET A 56 -13.57 1.02 14.11
C MET A 56 -12.17 1.52 13.69
N ALA A 57 -11.83 2.75 14.09
CA ALA A 57 -10.52 3.37 13.86
C ALA A 57 -9.36 2.52 14.36
N ASP A 58 -9.55 1.78 15.47
CA ASP A 58 -8.49 0.97 16.09
C ASP A 58 -8.48 -0.47 15.53
N ASN A 59 -9.41 -0.81 14.62
CA ASN A 59 -9.62 -2.16 14.10
C ASN A 59 -9.43 -2.24 12.57
N ILE A 60 -8.61 -1.34 12.00
CA ILE A 60 -8.19 -1.44 10.60
C ILE A 60 -7.07 -2.47 10.51
N ILE A 61 -7.28 -3.54 9.74
CA ILE A 61 -6.35 -4.65 9.57
C ILE A 61 -5.81 -4.71 8.14
N ILE A 62 -4.63 -5.31 8.00
CA ILE A 62 -4.03 -5.66 6.72
C ILE A 62 -4.18 -7.18 6.57
N LYS A 63 -4.76 -7.62 5.46
CA LYS A 63 -4.92 -9.03 5.10
C LYS A 63 -4.16 -9.30 3.82
N LYS A 64 -3.28 -10.30 3.82
CA LYS A 64 -2.59 -10.75 2.60
C LYS A 64 -3.57 -11.49 1.68
N GLU A 65 -3.46 -11.21 0.39
CA GLU A 65 -4.20 -11.86 -0.69
C GLU A 65 -3.21 -12.30 -1.78
N ASP A 66 -3.64 -13.19 -2.68
CA ASP A 66 -2.76 -13.82 -3.68
C ASP A 66 -2.03 -12.81 -4.58
N GLN A 67 -2.62 -11.62 -4.80
CA GLN A 67 -2.06 -10.57 -5.65
C GLN A 67 -1.82 -9.24 -4.90
N GLY A 68 -1.73 -9.27 -3.57
CA GLY A 68 -1.41 -8.08 -2.78
C GLY A 68 -1.95 -8.11 -1.36
N VAL A 69 -2.51 -6.99 -0.94
CA VAL A 69 -3.01 -6.81 0.42
C VAL A 69 -4.33 -6.06 0.40
N ALA A 70 -5.30 -6.58 1.14
CA ALA A 70 -6.55 -5.89 1.44
C ALA A 70 -6.40 -5.15 2.78
N ILE A 71 -6.91 -3.93 2.85
CA ILE A 71 -6.82 -3.09 4.05
C ILE A 71 -8.21 -2.58 4.38
N GLY A 72 -8.63 -2.79 5.63
CA GLY A 72 -9.93 -2.32 6.06
C GLY A 72 -10.33 -2.79 7.46
N PRO A 73 -11.51 -2.38 7.92
CA PRO A 73 -12.02 -2.74 9.24
C PRO A 73 -12.27 -4.24 9.38
N ALA A 74 -11.83 -4.81 10.49
CA ALA A 74 -12.14 -6.20 10.86
C ALA A 74 -13.60 -6.37 11.35
N ALA A 75 -14.10 -7.59 11.44
CA ALA A 75 -15.34 -7.87 12.15
C ALA A 75 -15.21 -7.43 13.64
N PRO A 76 -16.27 -6.86 14.26
CA PRO A 76 -17.64 -6.73 13.78
C PRO A 76 -17.95 -5.41 13.02
N PHE A 77 -16.94 -4.65 12.57
CA PHE A 77 -17.10 -3.30 12.00
C PHE A 77 -17.58 -3.26 10.54
N TYR A 78 -18.42 -4.22 10.11
CA TYR A 78 -18.93 -4.28 8.74
C TYR A 78 -19.73 -3.02 8.34
N TYR A 79 -20.28 -2.29 9.32
CA TYR A 79 -21.01 -1.06 9.08
C TYR A 79 -20.15 0.05 8.44
N ALA A 80 -18.83 -0.05 8.56
CA ALA A 80 -17.86 0.85 7.96
C ALA A 80 -17.98 0.95 6.43
N PHE A 81 -18.34 -0.15 5.76
CA PHE A 81 -18.57 -0.14 4.31
C PHE A 81 -19.73 0.78 3.93
N PHE A 82 -20.78 0.84 4.75
CA PHE A 82 -21.88 1.77 4.53
C PHE A 82 -21.48 3.22 4.83
N VAL A 83 -20.52 3.45 5.74
CA VAL A 83 -19.96 4.79 5.99
C VAL A 83 -19.06 5.24 4.82
N GLU A 84 -18.30 4.32 4.23
CA GLU A 84 -17.40 4.62 3.11
C GLU A 84 -18.15 4.84 1.80
N PHE A 85 -19.06 3.93 1.45
CA PHE A 85 -19.75 3.92 0.15
C PHE A 85 -21.13 4.56 0.19
N GLY A 86 -21.80 4.57 1.36
CA GLY A 86 -23.03 5.32 1.62
C GLY A 86 -24.06 5.27 0.49
N THR A 87 -24.42 6.46 0.02
CA THR A 87 -25.30 6.64 -1.15
C THR A 87 -24.52 7.27 -2.29
N SER A 88 -25.02 7.15 -3.53
CA SER A 88 -24.39 7.70 -4.74
C SER A 88 -24.13 9.22 -4.72
N ARG A 89 -24.69 9.96 -3.75
CA ARG A 89 -24.51 11.41 -3.58
C ARG A 89 -23.52 11.78 -2.47
N MET A 90 -22.99 10.80 -1.73
CA MET A 90 -22.00 11.06 -0.69
C MET A 90 -20.60 11.15 -1.30
N SER A 91 -19.83 12.15 -0.86
CA SER A 91 -18.40 12.20 -1.17
C SER A 91 -17.67 11.07 -0.45
N PRO A 92 -16.59 10.51 -1.03
CA PRO A 92 -15.79 9.49 -0.38
C PRO A 92 -15.39 9.97 1.01
N THR A 93 -15.45 9.10 2.04
CA THR A 93 -15.38 9.57 3.43
C THR A 93 -13.99 9.43 4.02
N PHE A 94 -13.60 8.26 4.50
CA PHE A 94 -12.39 8.15 5.34
C PHE A 94 -11.32 7.27 4.70
N MET A 95 -11.67 6.16 4.06
CA MET A 95 -10.70 5.26 3.43
C MET A 95 -10.20 5.83 2.10
N SER A 96 -11.11 6.21 1.21
CA SER A 96 -10.74 6.76 -0.09
C SER A 96 -9.99 8.08 0.06
N ARG A 97 -10.40 8.96 0.99
CA ARG A 97 -9.64 10.19 1.28
C ARG A 97 -8.26 9.90 1.85
N ALA A 98 -8.15 8.94 2.78
CA ALA A 98 -6.86 8.53 3.32
C ALA A 98 -5.95 8.01 2.20
N PHE A 99 -6.47 7.22 1.27
CA PHE A 99 -5.73 6.75 0.12
C PHE A 99 -5.28 7.90 -0.78
N GLU A 100 -6.20 8.75 -1.26
CA GLU A 100 -5.86 9.84 -2.18
C GLU A 100 -4.84 10.82 -1.58
N ASN A 101 -5.02 11.18 -0.31
CA ASN A 101 -4.10 12.10 0.38
C ASN A 101 -2.71 11.49 0.63
N ASN A 102 -2.59 10.16 0.66
CA ASN A 102 -1.32 9.47 0.92
C ASN A 102 -0.76 8.73 -0.29
N ARG A 103 -1.43 8.74 -1.45
CA ARG A 103 -1.07 7.92 -2.61
C ARG A 103 0.38 8.12 -3.03
N VAL A 104 0.84 9.37 -3.08
CA VAL A 104 2.22 9.70 -3.43
C VAL A 104 3.20 9.18 -2.38
N LEU A 105 2.88 9.34 -1.09
CA LEU A 105 3.71 8.88 0.02
C LEU A 105 3.79 7.35 0.10
N ILE A 106 2.69 6.65 -0.19
CA ILE A 106 2.65 5.18 -0.26
C ILE A 106 3.59 4.68 -1.37
N ILE A 107 3.52 5.28 -2.56
CA ILE A 107 4.41 4.93 -3.66
C ILE A 107 5.88 5.24 -3.32
N GLN A 108 6.15 6.35 -2.63
CA GLN A 108 7.48 6.69 -2.16
C GLN A 108 8.01 5.65 -1.16
N ASP A 109 7.24 5.29 -0.13
CA ASP A 109 7.66 4.30 0.86
C ASP A 109 7.91 2.93 0.24
N MET A 110 7.06 2.50 -0.72
CA MET A 110 7.28 1.29 -1.50
C MET A 110 8.60 1.38 -2.30
N GLY A 111 8.81 2.52 -2.98
CA GLY A 111 10.00 2.76 -3.78
C GLY A 111 11.29 2.81 -2.94
N ASP A 112 11.23 3.36 -1.73
CA ASP A 112 12.37 3.45 -0.82
C ASP A 112 12.81 2.07 -0.33
N ILE A 113 11.86 1.16 -0.05
CA ILE A 113 12.19 -0.25 0.25
C ILE A 113 12.87 -0.92 -0.95
N VAL A 114 12.33 -0.74 -2.16
CA VAL A 114 12.91 -1.32 -3.38
C VAL A 114 14.33 -0.80 -3.58
N LYS A 115 14.54 0.51 -3.49
CA LYS A 115 15.86 1.15 -3.60
C LYS A 115 16.84 0.63 -2.56
N GLN A 116 16.43 0.60 -1.29
CA GLN A 116 17.25 0.10 -0.18
C GLN A 116 17.68 -1.35 -0.40
N ARG A 117 16.79 -2.20 -0.91
CA ARG A 117 17.07 -3.61 -1.13
C ARG A 117 17.90 -3.87 -2.39
N LEU A 118 17.75 -3.03 -3.42
CA LEU A 118 18.56 -3.08 -4.64
C LEU A 118 19.90 -2.31 -4.52
N GLY A 119 20.12 -1.61 -3.40
CA GLY A 119 21.36 -0.87 -3.13
C GLY A 119 21.56 0.35 -4.03
N ILE A 120 20.47 1.00 -4.45
CA ILE A 120 20.45 2.17 -5.34
C ILE A 120 19.77 3.39 -4.71
#